data_AF-A0A5P9HZJ4-F1
#
_entry.id   AF-A0A5P9HZJ4-F1
#
_cell.length_a   1.000
_cell.length_b   1.000
_cell.length_c   1.000
_cell.angle_alpha   90.00
_cell.angle_beta   90.00
_cell.angle_gamma   90.00
#
_symmetry.space_group_name_H-M   'P 1'
#
loop_
_entity.id
_entity.type
_entity.pdbx_description
1 polymer ?
#
loop_
_entity_poly.entity_id
_entity_poly.type
_entity_poly.pdbx_seq_one_letter_code
_entity_poly.pdbx_strand_id
1 'polypeptide(L)'
;MIRGTCVAIVMLWLWVGAAFAQAAFDAAVALWLSGDDSQSLPQLAQLAREGHSDARILLARIETMDRGPSPYRMRLEPDARRTLFRDMSGNTRFGRSWLAVESNEGNRLAEMFLRSRKPFLQLQTHFALWQAGEQQATDYPTRIAALYGSRAMREKLVASETVLPEMRPYLAFLADTPEPQADGMAALRHMLSLGPEVVSADDPETLGMAQFLALGFGFGDMSAGNRWRKPVEDWVLRDLSARPIADLCRAECPNQAGACGVALLALTGGFYEVSRLDSPYEKVIPQAQFLNSPRARIMTLRRAALARDEPNQKYLSDRPGMSRLSSCAAVLVLRERAAYKRIR
;
A
#
# COMPACT_ATOMS: atom_id res chain seq x y z
N MET A 1 -47.45 -6.41 32.41
CA MET A 1 -46.43 -7.45 32.16
C MET A 1 -46.18 -7.77 30.67
N ILE A 2 -47.13 -7.57 29.74
CA ILE A 2 -46.95 -7.95 28.32
C ILE A 2 -45.98 -7.04 27.54
N ARG A 3 -45.82 -5.76 27.91
CA ARG A 3 -44.89 -4.83 27.25
C ARG A 3 -43.40 -5.13 27.48
N GLY A 4 -43.05 -5.82 28.58
CA GLY A 4 -41.65 -6.16 28.88
C GLY A 4 -41.11 -7.30 28.01
N THR A 5 -41.96 -8.26 27.67
CA THR A 5 -41.55 -9.47 26.93
C THR A 5 -41.30 -9.20 25.45
N CYS A 6 -42.07 -8.30 24.81
CA CYS A 6 -41.85 -7.94 23.41
C CYS A 6 -40.52 -7.19 23.17
N VAL A 7 -40.09 -6.34 24.09
CA VAL A 7 -38.82 -5.60 23.97
C VAL A 7 -37.62 -6.54 24.04
N ALA A 8 -37.67 -7.54 24.94
CA ALA A 8 -36.61 -8.53 25.09
C ALA A 8 -36.42 -9.39 23.82
N ILE A 9 -37.53 -9.78 23.15
CA ILE A 9 -37.47 -10.57 21.92
C ILE A 9 -36.82 -9.76 20.79
N VAL A 10 -37.25 -8.51 20.56
CA VAL A 10 -36.70 -7.66 19.48
C VAL A 10 -35.20 -7.39 19.68
N MET A 11 -34.75 -7.17 20.92
CA MET A 11 -33.32 -7.05 21.20
C MET A 11 -32.57 -8.34 20.87
N LEU A 12 -33.06 -9.52 21.26
CA LEU A 12 -32.37 -10.79 20.98
C LEU A 12 -32.13 -11.01 19.47
N TRP A 13 -33.11 -10.68 18.62
CA TRP A 13 -32.99 -10.82 17.17
C TRP A 13 -31.92 -9.88 16.56
N LEU A 14 -31.81 -8.65 17.06
CA LEU A 14 -30.80 -7.69 16.57
C LEU A 14 -29.37 -8.14 16.89
N TRP A 15 -29.16 -8.75 18.06
CA TRP A 15 -27.83 -9.21 18.48
C TRP A 15 -27.36 -10.42 17.68
N VAL A 16 -28.26 -11.39 17.43
CA VAL A 16 -27.94 -12.58 16.64
C VAL A 16 -27.55 -12.18 15.21
N GLY A 17 -28.30 -11.26 14.58
CA GLY A 17 -27.98 -10.77 13.24
C GLY A 17 -26.61 -10.08 13.16
N ALA A 18 -26.27 -9.24 14.14
CA ALA A 18 -24.98 -8.55 14.18
C ALA A 18 -23.79 -9.53 14.32
N ALA A 19 -23.93 -10.56 15.16
CA ALA A 19 -22.88 -11.56 15.33
C ALA A 19 -22.65 -12.40 14.06
N PHE A 20 -23.72 -12.79 13.37
CA PHE A 20 -23.61 -13.49 12.08
C PHE A 20 -22.96 -12.62 11.00
N ALA A 21 -23.34 -11.34 10.93
CA ALA A 21 -22.75 -10.39 9.98
C ALA A 21 -21.25 -10.18 10.24
N GLN A 22 -20.85 -10.06 11.52
CA GLN A 22 -19.44 -9.96 11.90
C GLN A 22 -18.65 -11.22 11.54
N ALA A 23 -19.18 -12.42 11.83
CA ALA A 23 -18.51 -13.67 11.49
C ALA A 23 -18.33 -13.84 9.96
N ALA A 24 -19.35 -13.44 9.18
CA ALA A 24 -19.26 -13.42 7.73
C ALA A 24 -18.23 -12.40 7.22
N PHE A 25 -18.15 -11.23 7.87
CA PHE A 25 -17.13 -10.22 7.57
C PHE A 25 -15.72 -10.74 7.86
N ASP A 26 -15.48 -11.34 9.03
CA ASP A 26 -14.17 -11.89 9.39
C ASP A 26 -13.73 -13.00 8.42
N ALA A 27 -14.66 -13.86 8.00
CA ALA A 27 -14.41 -14.88 6.98
C ALA A 27 -14.03 -14.26 5.62
N ALA A 28 -14.74 -13.21 5.20
CA ALA A 28 -14.43 -12.51 3.96
C ALA A 28 -13.07 -11.80 4.01
N VAL A 29 -12.70 -11.22 5.16
CA VAL A 29 -11.38 -10.64 5.42
C VAL A 29 -10.29 -11.71 5.35
N ALA A 30 -10.50 -12.87 5.96
CA ALA A 30 -9.55 -13.98 5.91
C ALA A 30 -9.33 -14.49 4.48
N LEU A 31 -10.40 -14.64 3.69
CA LEU A 31 -10.32 -14.97 2.26
C LEU A 31 -9.58 -13.89 1.46
N TRP A 32 -9.79 -12.62 1.79
CA TRP A 32 -9.06 -11.55 1.14
C TRP A 32 -7.57 -11.61 1.48
N LEU A 33 -7.20 -11.78 2.76
CA LEU A 33 -5.81 -11.90 3.20
C LEU A 33 -5.09 -13.14 2.62
N SER A 34 -5.82 -14.21 2.30
CA SER A 34 -5.27 -15.39 1.62
C SER A 34 -5.08 -15.21 0.12
N GLY A 35 -5.63 -14.14 -0.47
CA GLY A 35 -5.53 -13.84 -1.90
C GLY A 35 -6.73 -14.27 -2.75
N ASP A 36 -7.79 -14.81 -2.15
CA ASP A 36 -8.99 -15.26 -2.88
C ASP A 36 -9.95 -14.09 -3.16
N ASP A 37 -9.62 -13.28 -4.16
CA ASP A 37 -10.46 -12.17 -4.62
C ASP A 37 -11.83 -12.62 -5.16
N SER A 38 -11.91 -13.83 -5.73
CA SER A 38 -13.15 -14.36 -6.32
C SER A 38 -14.23 -14.66 -5.28
N GLN A 39 -13.84 -15.08 -4.08
CA GLN A 39 -14.78 -15.34 -2.99
C GLN A 39 -14.91 -14.14 -2.04
N SER A 40 -13.80 -13.50 -1.68
CA SER A 40 -13.82 -12.41 -0.70
C SER A 40 -14.55 -11.16 -1.16
N LEU A 41 -14.29 -10.68 -2.38
CA LEU A 41 -14.85 -9.39 -2.83
C LEU A 41 -16.38 -9.44 -2.99
N PRO A 42 -16.99 -10.50 -3.57
CA PRO A 42 -18.45 -10.61 -3.59
C PRO A 42 -19.09 -10.65 -2.20
N GLN A 43 -18.47 -11.35 -1.25
CA GLN A 43 -18.96 -11.41 0.13
C GLN A 43 -18.89 -10.04 0.82
N LEU A 44 -17.74 -9.34 0.71
CA LEU A 44 -17.59 -7.97 1.23
C LEU A 44 -18.60 -7.02 0.58
N ALA A 45 -18.83 -7.13 -0.72
CA ALA A 45 -19.80 -6.30 -1.43
C ALA A 45 -21.25 -6.59 -0.99
N GLN A 46 -21.59 -7.84 -0.70
CA GLN A 46 -22.89 -8.21 -0.16
C GLN A 46 -23.10 -7.61 1.23
N LEU A 47 -22.15 -7.82 2.15
CA LEU A 47 -22.17 -7.22 3.49
C LEU A 47 -22.26 -5.69 3.44
N ALA A 48 -21.53 -5.06 2.51
CA ALA A 48 -21.58 -3.62 2.31
C ALA A 48 -22.99 -3.12 1.91
N ARG A 49 -23.67 -3.85 1.01
CA ARG A 49 -25.06 -3.54 0.62
C ARG A 49 -26.06 -3.77 1.76
N GLU A 50 -25.81 -4.77 2.60
CA GLU A 50 -26.62 -5.07 3.78
C GLU A 50 -26.40 -4.09 4.95
N GLY A 51 -25.49 -3.13 4.81
CA GLY A 51 -25.27 -2.07 5.80
C GLY A 51 -24.09 -2.29 6.74
N HIS A 52 -23.23 -3.28 6.48
CA HIS A 52 -22.04 -3.51 7.32
C HIS A 52 -20.99 -2.41 7.09
N SER A 53 -20.88 -1.47 8.03
CA SER A 53 -20.02 -0.27 7.94
C SER A 53 -18.54 -0.61 7.66
N ASP A 54 -17.94 -1.56 8.41
CA ASP A 54 -16.54 -1.92 8.19
C ASP A 54 -16.28 -2.60 6.83
N ALA A 55 -17.28 -3.30 6.27
CA ALA A 55 -17.18 -3.88 4.92
C ALA A 55 -17.20 -2.78 3.85
N ARG A 56 -18.06 -1.76 4.01
CA ARG A 56 -18.10 -0.57 3.15
C ARG A 56 -16.75 0.16 3.16
N ILE A 57 -16.18 0.42 4.34
CA ILE A 57 -14.87 1.08 4.46
C ILE A 57 -13.77 0.23 3.82
N LEU A 58 -13.65 -1.04 4.23
CA LEU A 58 -12.60 -1.93 3.71
C LEU A 58 -12.66 -2.04 2.19
N LEU A 59 -13.85 -2.23 1.62
CA LEU A 59 -14.03 -2.42 0.18
C LEU A 59 -13.63 -1.18 -0.63
N ALA A 60 -13.98 0.03 -0.15
CA ALA A 60 -13.53 1.27 -0.79
C ALA A 60 -12.01 1.51 -0.64
N ARG A 61 -11.40 1.06 0.46
CA ARG A 61 -9.94 1.12 0.64
C ARG A 61 -9.24 0.13 -0.29
N ILE A 62 -9.72 -1.11 -0.40
CA ILE A 62 -9.23 -2.10 -1.39
C ILE A 62 -9.32 -1.53 -2.81
N GLU A 63 -10.44 -0.89 -3.17
CA GLU A 63 -10.61 -0.31 -4.51
C GLU A 63 -9.45 0.62 -4.91
N THR A 64 -8.95 1.40 -3.94
CA THR A 64 -8.00 2.49 -4.16
C THR A 64 -6.55 2.18 -3.76
N MET A 65 -6.33 1.17 -2.92
CA MET A 65 -5.01 0.81 -2.39
C MET A 65 -4.47 -0.52 -2.89
N ASP A 66 -5.31 -1.40 -3.45
CA ASP A 66 -4.85 -2.66 -4.04
C ASP A 66 -3.88 -2.34 -5.18
N ARG A 67 -2.58 -2.58 -4.94
CA ARG A 67 -1.42 -2.12 -5.73
C ARG A 67 -1.28 -2.87 -7.06
N GLY A 68 -2.35 -2.86 -7.85
CA GLY A 68 -2.54 -3.64 -9.06
C GLY A 68 -3.84 -4.45 -8.95
N PRO A 69 -4.81 -4.26 -9.85
CA PRO A 69 -6.08 -4.99 -9.77
C PRO A 69 -5.83 -6.49 -9.95
N SER A 70 -6.61 -7.33 -9.29
CA SER A 70 -6.49 -8.78 -9.44
C SER A 70 -6.96 -9.29 -10.81
N PRO A 71 -6.53 -10.50 -11.23
CA PRO A 71 -7.07 -11.14 -12.43
C PRO A 71 -8.60 -11.35 -12.33
N TYR A 72 -9.14 -11.60 -11.13
CA TYR A 72 -10.58 -11.65 -10.92
C TYR A 72 -11.24 -10.30 -11.26
N ARG A 73 -10.77 -9.20 -10.67
CA ARG A 73 -11.29 -7.85 -10.93
C ARG A 73 -11.18 -7.45 -12.40
N MET A 74 -10.13 -7.89 -13.08
CA MET A 74 -9.89 -7.58 -14.48
C MET A 74 -10.81 -8.33 -15.45
N ARG A 75 -11.33 -9.51 -15.05
CA ARG A 75 -12.30 -10.29 -15.84
C ARG A 75 -13.74 -9.81 -15.71
N LEU A 76 -14.03 -8.92 -14.75
CA LEU A 76 -15.36 -8.38 -14.57
C LEU A 76 -15.65 -7.33 -15.65
N GLU A 77 -16.86 -7.39 -16.19
CA GLU A 77 -17.40 -6.30 -17.00
C GLU A 77 -17.39 -4.98 -16.21
N PRO A 78 -17.26 -3.83 -16.90
CA PRO A 78 -17.18 -2.53 -16.23
C PRO A 78 -18.30 -2.28 -15.21
N ASP A 79 -19.52 -2.76 -15.50
CA ASP A 79 -20.70 -2.56 -14.65
C ASP A 79 -20.66 -3.47 -13.41
N ALA A 80 -20.33 -4.75 -13.59
CA ALA A 80 -20.14 -5.69 -12.50
C ALA A 80 -19.04 -5.23 -11.53
N ARG A 81 -17.93 -4.70 -12.08
CA ARG A 81 -16.85 -4.12 -11.29
C ARG A 81 -17.29 -2.88 -10.51
N ARG A 82 -18.15 -2.02 -11.07
CA ARG A 82 -18.70 -0.86 -10.34
C ARG A 82 -19.63 -1.32 -9.22
N THR A 83 -20.56 -2.23 -9.50
CA THR A 83 -21.47 -2.82 -8.49
C THR A 83 -20.71 -3.52 -7.35
N LEU A 84 -19.52 -4.05 -7.63
CA LEU A 84 -18.67 -4.65 -6.61
C LEU A 84 -18.16 -3.62 -5.59
N PHE A 85 -17.72 -2.44 -6.02
CA PHE A 85 -17.01 -1.48 -5.16
C PHE A 85 -17.81 -0.22 -4.78
N ARG A 86 -19.02 -0.05 -5.32
CA ARG A 86 -19.79 1.19 -5.19
C ARG A 86 -21.22 0.94 -4.75
N ASP A 87 -21.79 1.92 -4.09
CA ASP A 87 -23.22 2.00 -3.85
C ASP A 87 -23.93 2.47 -5.12
N MET A 88 -24.78 1.60 -5.67
CA MET A 88 -25.53 1.85 -6.91
C MET A 88 -26.96 2.36 -6.67
N SER A 89 -27.38 2.56 -5.42
CA SER A 89 -28.76 2.96 -5.09
C SER A 89 -29.15 4.36 -5.57
N GLY A 90 -28.19 5.27 -5.74
CA GLY A 90 -28.42 6.69 -6.03
C GLY A 90 -28.72 7.06 -7.49
N ASN A 91 -29.11 6.13 -8.37
CA ASN A 91 -29.36 6.36 -9.81
C ASN A 91 -28.21 7.06 -10.58
N THR A 92 -26.97 6.99 -10.08
CA THR A 92 -25.81 7.53 -10.79
C THR A 92 -25.12 6.45 -11.61
N ARG A 93 -24.67 6.77 -12.83
CA ARG A 93 -23.97 5.82 -13.72
C ARG A 93 -22.72 5.20 -13.08
N PHE A 94 -22.05 5.94 -12.19
CA PHE A 94 -20.79 5.56 -11.58
C PHE A 94 -20.91 5.00 -10.17
N GLY A 95 -22.08 5.11 -9.54
CA GLY A 95 -22.26 4.80 -8.13
C GLY A 95 -21.54 5.77 -7.19
N ARG A 96 -21.86 5.69 -5.89
CA ARG A 96 -21.20 6.44 -4.83
C ARG A 96 -20.09 5.58 -4.21
N SER A 97 -18.95 6.18 -3.86
CA SER A 97 -17.93 5.44 -3.07
C SER A 97 -18.50 5.10 -1.70
N TRP A 98 -18.23 3.89 -1.21
CA TRP A 98 -18.64 3.49 0.14
C TRP A 98 -18.11 4.40 1.25
N LEU A 99 -16.91 4.99 1.11
CA LEU A 99 -16.43 6.00 2.05
C LEU A 99 -17.33 7.24 2.10
N ALA A 100 -17.91 7.65 0.96
CA ALA A 100 -18.82 8.79 0.91
C ALA A 100 -20.20 8.45 1.47
N VAL A 101 -20.65 7.19 1.33
CA VAL A 101 -21.86 6.70 2.03
C VAL A 101 -21.66 6.80 3.53
N GLU A 102 -20.61 6.17 4.06
CA GLU A 102 -20.30 6.15 5.50
C GLU A 102 -20.06 7.55 6.07
N SER A 103 -19.34 8.41 5.36
CA SER A 103 -19.14 9.80 5.78
C SER A 103 -20.46 10.58 5.87
N ASN A 104 -21.39 10.37 4.94
CA ASN A 104 -22.71 11.02 4.99
C ASN A 104 -23.60 10.46 6.11
N GLU A 105 -23.37 9.22 6.53
CA GLU A 105 -24.00 8.59 7.69
C GLU A 105 -23.32 8.99 9.02
N GLY A 106 -22.31 9.87 8.98
CA GLY A 106 -21.63 10.40 10.17
C GLY A 106 -20.41 9.61 10.63
N ASN A 107 -19.93 8.65 9.84
CA ASN A 107 -18.72 7.90 10.17
C ASN A 107 -17.47 8.79 10.03
N ARG A 108 -16.93 9.21 11.17
CA ARG A 108 -15.76 10.10 11.24
C ARG A 108 -14.52 9.52 10.56
N LEU A 109 -14.31 8.22 10.64
CA LEU A 109 -13.12 7.60 10.06
C LEU A 109 -13.19 7.59 8.52
N ALA A 110 -14.38 7.31 7.97
CA ALA A 110 -14.60 7.41 6.54
C ALA A 110 -14.38 8.84 6.01
N GLU A 111 -14.81 9.85 6.78
CA GLU A 111 -14.53 11.26 6.48
C GLU A 111 -13.01 11.55 6.45
N MET A 112 -12.26 11.06 7.45
CA MET A 112 -10.80 11.23 7.50
C MET A 112 -10.13 10.59 6.28
N PHE A 113 -10.53 9.39 5.86
CA PHE A 113 -10.01 8.75 4.66
C PHE A 113 -10.35 9.52 3.37
N LEU A 114 -11.51 10.17 3.27
CA LEU A 114 -11.83 11.02 2.12
C LEU A 114 -10.97 12.29 2.12
N ARG A 115 -10.79 12.91 3.29
CA ARG A 115 -9.98 14.12 3.45
C ARG A 115 -8.51 13.85 3.16
N SER A 116 -7.99 12.69 3.58
CA SER A 116 -6.58 12.33 3.39
C SER A 116 -6.20 12.14 1.94
N ARG A 117 -7.16 11.95 1.02
CA ARG A 117 -6.90 11.79 -0.41
C ARG A 117 -6.85 13.11 -1.19
N LYS A 118 -7.17 14.23 -0.54
CA LYS A 118 -7.25 15.51 -1.23
C LYS A 118 -5.84 16.11 -1.34
N PRO A 119 -5.50 16.82 -2.44
CA PRO A 119 -4.16 17.35 -2.64
C PRO A 119 -3.84 18.56 -1.76
N PHE A 120 -4.80 19.03 -0.95
CA PHE A 120 -4.58 20.13 -0.02
C PHE A 120 -4.02 19.63 1.31
N LEU A 121 -3.14 20.43 1.90
CA LEU A 121 -2.50 20.09 3.16
C LEU A 121 -3.48 20.21 4.34
N GLN A 122 -3.69 19.11 5.06
CA GLN A 122 -4.48 19.07 6.30
C GLN A 122 -3.74 18.27 7.38
N LEU A 123 -2.85 18.93 8.13
CA LEU A 123 -2.15 18.29 9.25
C LEU A 123 -3.12 17.72 10.31
N GLN A 124 -4.30 18.31 10.48
CA GLN A 124 -5.29 17.75 11.41
C GLN A 124 -5.79 16.37 10.99
N THR A 125 -5.89 16.10 9.67
CA THR A 125 -6.26 14.78 9.16
C THR A 125 -5.16 13.76 9.46
N HIS A 126 -3.88 14.14 9.41
CA HIS A 126 -2.77 13.28 9.85
C HIS A 126 -2.94 12.84 11.29
N PHE A 127 -3.08 13.80 12.22
CA PHE A 127 -3.17 13.49 13.64
C PHE A 127 -4.45 12.71 13.98
N ALA A 128 -5.56 13.02 13.31
CA ALA A 128 -6.82 12.32 13.51
C ALA A 128 -6.77 10.85 13.05
N LEU A 129 -6.12 10.56 11.92
CA LEU A 129 -5.90 9.19 11.45
C LEU A 129 -5.02 8.40 12.43
N TRP A 130 -3.92 9.01 12.88
CA TRP A 130 -3.04 8.40 13.88
C TRP A 130 -3.79 8.07 15.18
N GLN A 131 -4.58 9.01 15.70
CA GLN A 131 -5.40 8.82 16.90
C GLN A 131 -6.48 7.74 16.72
N ALA A 132 -6.97 7.55 15.50
CA ALA A 132 -7.92 6.50 15.15
C ALA A 132 -7.25 5.12 14.97
N GLY A 133 -5.93 5.01 15.11
CA GLY A 133 -5.17 3.78 14.90
C GLY A 133 -4.82 3.47 13.43
N GLU A 134 -5.06 4.41 12.51
CA GLU A 134 -4.78 4.29 11.08
C GLU A 134 -3.44 4.96 10.73
N GLN A 135 -2.37 4.44 11.30
CA GLN A 135 -1.00 4.94 11.17
C GLN A 135 -0.53 4.94 9.70
N GLN A 136 -0.76 3.87 8.95
CA GLN A 136 -0.36 3.74 7.55
C GLN A 136 -1.10 4.74 6.66
N ALA A 137 -2.36 5.05 7.00
CA ALA A 137 -3.13 6.05 6.28
C ALA A 137 -2.56 7.48 6.42
N THR A 138 -1.60 7.70 7.32
CA THR A 138 -0.88 8.97 7.46
C THR A 138 0.19 9.21 6.39
N ASP A 139 0.59 8.20 5.60
CA ASP A 139 1.58 8.32 4.50
C ASP A 139 1.27 9.50 3.58
N TYR A 140 0.09 9.46 2.95
CA TYR A 140 -0.27 10.47 1.95
C TYR A 140 -0.32 11.90 2.52
N PRO A 141 -1.03 12.20 3.63
CA PRO A 141 -1.01 13.55 4.19
C PRO A 141 0.39 13.98 4.65
N THR A 142 1.23 13.05 5.11
CA THR A 142 2.65 13.33 5.42
C THR A 142 3.40 13.78 4.16
N ARG A 143 3.21 13.10 3.03
CA ARG A 143 3.86 13.44 1.76
C ARG A 143 3.38 14.78 1.20
N ILE A 144 2.08 15.06 1.28
CA ILE A 144 1.53 16.36 0.90
C ILE A 144 2.13 17.46 1.77
N ALA A 145 2.31 17.23 3.07
CA ALA A 145 2.98 18.16 3.98
C ALA A 145 4.46 18.36 3.63
N ALA A 146 5.15 17.28 3.29
CA ALA A 146 6.55 17.33 2.90
C ALA A 146 6.71 18.19 1.63
N LEU A 147 5.93 17.90 0.58
CA LEU A 147 6.03 18.55 -0.73
C LEU A 147 5.50 19.98 -0.78
N TYR A 148 4.34 20.23 -0.15
CA TYR A 148 3.60 21.48 -0.31
C TYR A 148 3.41 22.26 1.00
N GLY A 149 3.89 21.72 2.13
CA GLY A 149 3.79 22.38 3.41
C GLY A 149 4.79 23.52 3.60
N SER A 150 4.55 24.31 4.65
CA SER A 150 5.54 25.26 5.14
C SER A 150 6.65 24.52 5.90
N ARG A 151 7.80 25.18 6.06
CA ARG A 151 8.89 24.67 6.90
C ARG A 151 8.42 24.34 8.33
N ALA A 152 7.66 25.24 8.96
CA ALA A 152 7.10 25.02 10.30
C ALA A 152 6.19 23.78 10.38
N MET A 153 5.45 23.47 9.31
CA MET A 153 4.63 22.25 9.25
C MET A 153 5.49 20.99 9.18
N ARG A 154 6.55 21.00 8.38
CA ARG A 154 7.52 19.90 8.31
C ARG A 154 8.23 19.68 9.63
N GLU A 155 8.73 20.74 10.25
CA GLU A 155 9.38 20.70 11.58
C GLU A 155 8.42 20.13 12.63
N LYS A 156 7.14 20.56 12.62
CA LYS A 156 6.12 20.01 13.52
C LYS A 156 5.89 18.51 13.30
N LEU A 157 5.86 18.04 12.06
CA LEU A 157 5.70 16.60 11.77
C LEU A 157 6.94 15.81 12.17
N VAL A 158 8.15 16.29 11.85
CA VAL A 158 9.41 15.64 12.23
C VAL A 158 9.53 15.45 13.74
N ALA A 159 9.11 16.47 14.51
CA ALA A 159 9.09 16.41 15.98
C ALA A 159 7.96 15.54 16.56
N SER A 160 7.01 15.09 15.73
CA SER A 160 5.88 14.28 16.17
C SER A 160 6.22 12.78 16.20
N GLU A 161 5.66 12.05 17.16
CA GLU A 161 5.68 10.58 17.19
C GLU A 161 4.73 9.97 16.14
N THR A 162 3.82 10.78 15.58
CA THR A 162 2.78 10.32 14.65
C THR A 162 3.25 10.07 13.22
N VAL A 163 4.53 10.29 12.93
CA VAL A 163 5.11 10.09 11.60
C VAL A 163 5.70 8.70 11.52
N LEU A 164 5.31 7.97 10.47
CA LEU A 164 5.89 6.68 10.14
C LEU A 164 7.42 6.78 10.02
N PRO A 165 8.19 5.86 10.63
CA PRO A 165 9.66 5.91 10.60
C PRO A 165 10.23 6.09 9.18
N GLU A 166 9.63 5.44 8.19
CA GLU A 166 10.03 5.45 6.77
C GLU A 166 9.77 6.81 6.10
N MET A 167 8.89 7.63 6.67
CA MET A 167 8.52 8.96 6.17
C MET A 167 9.31 10.10 6.80
N ARG A 168 9.98 9.86 7.92
CA ARG A 168 10.88 10.84 8.55
C ARG A 168 11.98 11.34 7.61
N PRO A 169 12.67 10.48 6.83
CA PRO A 169 13.70 10.93 5.91
C PRO A 169 13.13 11.85 4.82
N TYR A 170 11.93 11.53 4.33
CA TYR A 170 11.24 12.34 3.32
C TYR A 170 10.91 13.75 3.83
N LEU A 171 10.44 13.86 5.07
CA LEU A 171 10.15 15.15 5.70
C LEU A 171 11.41 15.95 6.00
N ALA A 172 12.44 15.29 6.56
CA ALA A 172 13.70 15.92 6.92
C ALA A 172 14.41 16.49 5.68
N PHE A 173 14.44 15.73 4.58
CA PHE A 173 14.97 16.22 3.31
C PHE A 173 14.27 17.50 2.84
N LEU A 174 12.93 17.50 2.76
CA LEU A 174 12.19 18.65 2.22
C LEU A 174 12.14 19.86 3.17
N ALA A 175 12.66 19.73 4.40
CA ALA A 175 12.74 20.82 5.36
C ALA A 175 13.94 21.77 5.13
N ASP A 176 15.03 21.27 4.52
CA ASP A 176 16.33 21.94 4.43
C ASP A 176 16.76 22.27 2.97
N THR A 177 18.05 22.56 2.80
CA THR A 177 18.72 22.89 1.52
C THR A 177 18.52 21.78 0.49
N PRO A 178 18.13 22.09 -0.76
CA PRO A 178 17.98 21.08 -1.80
C PRO A 178 19.32 20.41 -2.14
N GLU A 179 19.39 19.08 -2.03
CA GLU A 179 20.50 18.25 -2.53
C GLU A 179 20.06 17.45 -3.79
N PRO A 180 20.98 17.01 -4.65
CA PRO A 180 20.65 16.14 -5.79
C PRO A 180 20.13 14.77 -5.32
N GLN A 181 19.09 14.24 -6.01
CA GLN A 181 18.50 12.92 -5.72
C GLN A 181 18.13 12.69 -4.26
N ALA A 182 17.71 13.77 -3.60
CA ALA A 182 17.68 13.80 -2.15
C ALA A 182 16.65 12.88 -1.50
N ASP A 183 15.55 12.59 -2.19
CA ASP A 183 14.58 11.58 -1.76
C ASP A 183 15.24 10.19 -1.65
N GLY A 184 16.07 9.85 -2.64
CA GLY A 184 16.91 8.65 -2.65
C GLY A 184 18.05 8.69 -1.63
N MET A 185 18.69 9.85 -1.44
CA MET A 185 19.74 10.03 -0.43
C MET A 185 19.18 9.84 0.98
N ALA A 186 18.02 10.44 1.27
CA ALA A 186 17.31 10.30 2.53
C ALA A 186 16.89 8.84 2.77
N ALA A 187 16.40 8.16 1.74
CA ALA A 187 16.10 6.73 1.81
C ALA A 187 17.36 5.90 2.14
N LEU A 188 18.49 6.15 1.45
CA LEU A 188 19.74 5.42 1.69
C LEU A 188 20.27 5.63 3.12
N ARG A 189 20.31 6.89 3.58
CA ARG A 189 20.69 7.25 4.96
C ARG A 189 19.81 6.55 5.99
N HIS A 190 18.51 6.50 5.75
CA HIS A 190 17.56 5.81 6.62
C HIS A 190 17.78 4.29 6.66
N MET A 191 17.85 3.65 5.49
CA MET A 191 18.06 2.20 5.38
C MET A 191 19.30 1.74 6.15
N LEU A 192 20.34 2.57 6.14
CA LEU A 192 21.64 2.24 6.71
C LEU A 192 21.86 2.84 8.10
N SER A 193 20.97 3.71 8.56
CA SER A 193 21.14 4.52 9.79
C SER A 193 22.47 5.30 9.78
N LEU A 194 22.80 5.91 8.64
CA LEU A 194 24.03 6.69 8.40
C LEU A 194 23.71 8.17 8.14
N GLY A 195 24.60 9.06 8.53
CA GLY A 195 24.47 10.49 8.30
C GLY A 195 25.03 10.97 6.95
N PRO A 196 24.86 12.26 6.63
CA PRO A 196 25.36 12.87 5.38
C PRO A 196 26.89 12.83 5.24
N GLU A 197 27.62 12.68 6.35
CA GLU A 197 29.08 12.55 6.37
C GLU A 197 29.60 11.23 5.76
N VAL A 198 28.77 10.17 5.78
CA VAL A 198 29.10 8.88 5.16
C VAL A 198 28.36 8.71 3.83
N VAL A 199 27.10 9.14 3.76
CA VAL A 199 26.25 9.07 2.56
C VAL A 199 26.17 10.48 1.95
N SER A 200 27.21 10.83 1.20
CA SER A 200 27.40 12.17 0.62
C SER A 200 26.88 12.26 -0.82
N ALA A 201 26.31 13.42 -1.17
CA ALA A 201 25.89 13.74 -2.53
C ALA A 201 27.07 14.02 -3.49
N ASP A 202 28.28 14.21 -2.96
CA ASP A 202 29.50 14.40 -3.77
C ASP A 202 30.05 13.07 -4.29
N ASP A 203 29.52 11.94 -3.83
CA ASP A 203 29.97 10.62 -4.21
C ASP A 203 29.11 10.03 -5.35
N PRO A 204 29.70 9.72 -6.52
CA PRO A 204 28.95 9.24 -7.68
C PRO A 204 28.25 7.88 -7.46
N GLU A 205 28.85 6.94 -6.72
CA GLU A 205 28.21 5.65 -6.43
C GLU A 205 26.99 5.85 -5.53
N THR A 206 27.08 6.80 -4.60
CA THR A 206 26.01 7.19 -3.69
C THR A 206 24.86 7.83 -4.45
N LEU A 207 25.14 8.78 -5.34
CA LEU A 207 24.12 9.36 -6.23
C LEU A 207 23.48 8.30 -7.13
N GLY A 208 24.28 7.35 -7.63
CA GLY A 208 23.78 6.21 -8.40
C GLY A 208 22.79 5.36 -7.61
N MET A 209 23.12 4.99 -6.38
CA MET A 209 22.21 4.22 -5.52
C MET A 209 20.97 5.04 -5.12
N ALA A 210 21.15 6.33 -4.79
CA ALA A 210 20.06 7.23 -4.43
C ALA A 210 19.05 7.36 -5.57
N GLN A 211 19.51 7.58 -6.81
CA GLN A 211 18.63 7.66 -7.96
C GLN A 211 17.83 6.35 -8.18
N PHE A 212 18.46 5.19 -7.94
CA PHE A 212 17.78 3.90 -7.93
C PHE A 212 16.70 3.82 -6.83
N LEU A 213 17.00 4.24 -5.60
CA LEU A 213 16.06 4.19 -4.48
C LEU A 213 14.88 5.16 -4.66
N ALA A 214 15.11 6.28 -5.34
CA ALA A 214 14.09 7.28 -5.65
C ALA A 214 13.15 6.84 -6.78
N LEU A 215 13.72 6.31 -7.87
CA LEU A 215 13.00 6.12 -9.13
C LEU A 215 12.82 4.67 -9.56
N GLY A 216 13.50 3.72 -8.91
CA GLY A 216 13.40 2.29 -9.18
C GLY A 216 14.15 1.83 -10.43
N PHE A 217 13.62 0.79 -11.08
CA PHE A 217 14.30 0.09 -12.18
C PHE A 217 14.56 1.01 -13.38
N GLY A 218 15.78 0.92 -13.94
CA GLY A 218 16.20 1.70 -15.10
C GLY A 218 16.85 3.04 -14.76
N PHE A 219 16.93 3.37 -13.46
CA PHE A 219 17.55 4.58 -12.95
C PHE A 219 18.68 4.21 -11.98
N GLY A 220 19.71 5.06 -11.92
CA GLY A 220 20.81 4.89 -10.99
C GLY A 220 21.77 3.74 -11.33
N ASP A 221 22.57 3.36 -10.33
CA ASP A 221 23.55 2.28 -10.40
C ASP A 221 23.18 1.16 -9.44
N MET A 222 22.72 0.05 -10.00
CA MET A 222 22.41 -1.20 -9.30
C MET A 222 23.45 -2.28 -9.54
N SER A 223 24.61 -1.94 -10.12
CA SER A 223 25.64 -2.91 -10.44
C SER A 223 26.14 -3.62 -9.17
N ALA A 224 26.63 -4.84 -9.33
CA ALA A 224 27.23 -5.58 -8.21
C ALA A 224 28.48 -4.87 -7.64
N GLY A 225 29.09 -3.95 -8.40
CA GLY A 225 30.24 -3.16 -7.97
C GLY A 225 29.87 -1.94 -7.11
N ASN A 226 28.61 -1.48 -7.14
CA ASN A 226 28.19 -0.36 -6.29
C ASN A 226 28.24 -0.77 -4.82
N ARG A 227 29.02 -0.07 -4.00
CA ARG A 227 29.26 -0.45 -2.60
C ARG A 227 27.98 -0.48 -1.74
N TRP A 228 26.96 0.29 -2.11
CA TRP A 228 25.68 0.35 -1.39
C TRP A 228 24.74 -0.79 -1.74
N ARG A 229 25.03 -1.55 -2.80
CA ARG A 229 24.16 -2.62 -3.30
C ARG A 229 23.87 -3.66 -2.23
N LYS A 230 24.90 -4.16 -1.55
CA LYS A 230 24.75 -5.21 -0.53
C LYS A 230 24.06 -4.69 0.74
N PRO A 231 24.42 -3.52 1.30
CA PRO A 231 23.68 -2.93 2.40
C PRO A 231 22.17 -2.73 2.12
N VAL A 232 21.81 -2.24 0.92
CA VAL A 232 20.40 -2.10 0.51
C VAL A 232 19.72 -3.46 0.37
N GLU A 233 20.38 -4.45 -0.22
CA GLU A 233 19.89 -5.82 -0.28
C GLU A 233 19.58 -6.38 1.11
N ASP A 234 20.50 -6.20 2.06
CA ASP A 234 20.32 -6.69 3.43
C ASP A 234 19.21 -5.93 4.16
N TRP A 235 18.98 -4.65 3.86
CA TRP A 235 17.83 -3.90 4.36
C TRP A 235 16.52 -4.48 3.83
N VAL A 236 16.40 -4.69 2.51
CA VAL A 236 15.18 -5.24 1.87
C VAL A 236 14.79 -6.58 2.48
N LEU A 237 15.77 -7.42 2.84
CA LEU A 237 15.49 -8.73 3.44
C LEU A 237 15.13 -8.67 4.92
N ARG A 238 15.47 -7.61 5.65
CA ARG A 238 15.33 -7.57 7.12
C ARG A 238 14.27 -6.60 7.62
N ASP A 239 14.06 -5.49 6.93
CA ASP A 239 13.17 -4.42 7.36
C ASP A 239 11.70 -4.84 7.32
N LEU A 240 10.91 -4.35 8.28
CA LEU A 240 9.49 -4.68 8.37
C LEU A 240 8.71 -4.11 7.19
N SER A 241 9.06 -2.92 6.71
CA SER A 241 8.36 -2.25 5.62
C SER A 241 8.60 -2.93 4.26
N ALA A 242 9.71 -3.65 4.11
CA ALA A 242 10.02 -4.48 2.94
C ALA A 242 9.64 -5.97 3.13
N ARG A 243 9.06 -6.37 4.25
CA ARG A 243 8.77 -7.78 4.58
C ARG A 243 8.02 -8.55 3.48
N PRO A 244 7.00 -7.99 2.79
CA PRO A 244 6.32 -8.72 1.72
C PRO A 244 7.25 -9.10 0.55
N ILE A 245 8.25 -8.27 0.23
CA ILE A 245 9.29 -8.57 -0.76
C ILE A 245 10.19 -9.69 -0.23
N ALA A 246 10.67 -9.56 1.01
CA ALA A 246 11.57 -10.53 1.61
C ALA A 246 10.94 -11.92 1.66
N ASP A 247 9.69 -12.02 2.12
CA ASP A 247 8.97 -13.28 2.25
C ASP A 247 8.67 -13.91 0.89
N LEU A 248 8.29 -13.12 -0.11
CA LEU A 248 8.11 -13.60 -1.49
C LEU A 248 9.43 -14.15 -2.06
N CYS A 249 10.53 -13.41 -1.93
CA CYS A 249 11.82 -13.82 -2.48
C CYS A 249 12.44 -15.02 -1.77
N ARG A 250 12.25 -15.16 -0.45
CA ARG A 250 12.69 -16.36 0.29
C ARG A 250 11.91 -17.60 -0.13
N ALA A 251 10.60 -17.46 -0.34
CA ALA A 251 9.74 -18.58 -0.72
C ALA A 251 9.99 -19.04 -2.16
N GLU A 252 10.05 -18.10 -3.10
CA GLU A 252 10.09 -18.41 -4.54
C GLU A 252 11.51 -18.44 -5.13
N CYS A 253 12.46 -17.76 -4.49
CA CYS A 253 13.82 -17.56 -5.00
C CYS A 253 14.90 -17.82 -3.94
N PRO A 254 14.91 -18.95 -3.21
CA PRO A 254 15.78 -19.16 -2.05
C PRO A 254 17.27 -18.95 -2.35
N ASN A 255 17.74 -19.37 -3.53
CA ASN A 255 19.14 -19.22 -3.96
C ASN A 255 19.49 -17.82 -4.48
N GLN A 256 18.52 -16.92 -4.60
CA GLN A 256 18.66 -15.57 -5.11
C GLN A 256 17.88 -14.55 -4.27
N ALA A 257 17.61 -14.83 -2.99
CA ALA A 257 16.66 -14.04 -2.22
C ALA A 257 17.03 -12.55 -2.19
N GLY A 258 18.31 -12.22 -2.01
CA GLY A 258 18.80 -10.84 -2.03
C GLY A 258 18.67 -10.17 -3.40
N ALA A 259 19.20 -10.82 -4.44
CA ALA A 259 19.09 -10.34 -5.82
C ALA A 259 17.62 -10.15 -6.27
N CYS A 260 16.74 -11.08 -5.89
CA CYS A 260 15.30 -11.00 -6.08
C CYS A 260 14.71 -9.80 -5.32
N GLY A 261 15.10 -9.61 -4.06
CA GLY A 261 14.60 -8.53 -3.22
C GLY A 261 14.88 -7.16 -3.83
N VAL A 262 16.11 -6.90 -4.24
CA VAL A 262 16.44 -5.62 -4.87
C VAL A 262 15.79 -5.47 -6.25
N ALA A 263 15.65 -6.57 -7.02
CA ALA A 263 14.92 -6.51 -8.28
C ALA A 263 13.44 -6.14 -8.08
N LEU A 264 12.77 -6.68 -7.04
CA LEU A 264 11.38 -6.32 -6.73
C LEU A 264 11.26 -4.91 -6.13
N LEU A 265 12.23 -4.46 -5.32
CA LEU A 265 12.33 -3.05 -4.89
C LEU A 265 12.38 -2.13 -6.12
N ALA A 266 13.24 -2.45 -7.09
CA ALA A 266 13.38 -1.70 -8.34
C ALA A 266 12.07 -1.62 -9.11
N LEU A 267 11.44 -2.78 -9.34
CA LEU A 267 10.26 -2.90 -10.19
C LEU A 267 9.01 -2.31 -9.54
N THR A 268 8.95 -2.30 -8.20
CA THR A 268 7.88 -1.66 -7.43
C THR A 268 7.94 -0.13 -7.52
N GLY A 269 9.13 0.44 -7.75
CA GLY A 269 9.35 1.87 -7.92
C GLY A 269 10.29 2.51 -6.91
N GLY A 270 11.10 1.72 -6.19
CA GLY A 270 12.04 2.22 -5.19
C GLY A 270 11.47 2.24 -3.77
N PHE A 271 12.18 2.90 -2.86
CA PHE A 271 11.94 2.85 -1.41
C PHE A 271 10.52 3.27 -1.03
N TYR A 272 10.09 4.46 -1.46
CA TYR A 272 8.80 5.03 -1.07
C TYR A 272 7.61 4.29 -1.66
N GLU A 273 7.78 3.51 -2.73
CA GLU A 273 6.69 2.67 -3.24
C GLU A 273 6.60 1.34 -2.49
N VAL A 274 7.72 0.82 -2.00
CA VAL A 274 7.76 -0.38 -1.16
C VAL A 274 7.21 -0.13 0.23
N SER A 275 7.55 0.99 0.87
CA SER A 275 7.02 1.34 2.20
C SER A 275 5.49 1.48 2.24
N ARG A 276 4.85 1.57 1.07
CA ARG A 276 3.40 1.72 0.87
C ARG A 276 2.67 0.41 0.58
N LEU A 277 3.34 -0.72 0.81
CA LEU A 277 2.75 -2.06 0.83
C LEU A 277 2.12 -2.29 2.22
N ASP A 278 1.07 -1.54 2.49
CA ASP A 278 0.46 -1.37 3.80
C ASP A 278 -0.99 -1.88 3.86
N SER A 279 -1.48 -2.02 5.10
CA SER A 279 -2.86 -2.41 5.36
C SER A 279 -3.82 -1.33 4.84
N PRO A 280 -4.88 -1.71 4.11
CA PRO A 280 -5.86 -0.76 3.63
C PRO A 280 -6.73 -0.18 4.76
N TYR A 281 -6.84 -0.88 5.90
CA TYR A 281 -7.74 -0.51 7.00
C TYR A 281 -7.28 -1.15 8.33
N GLU A 282 -6.46 -0.45 9.11
CA GLU A 282 -5.76 -0.99 10.28
C GLU A 282 -6.68 -1.34 11.45
N LYS A 283 -7.81 -0.65 11.59
CA LYS A 283 -8.83 -1.00 12.58
C LYS A 283 -9.30 -2.46 12.46
N VAL A 284 -9.37 -2.99 11.24
CA VAL A 284 -9.82 -4.38 10.97
C VAL A 284 -8.65 -5.31 10.68
N ILE A 285 -7.63 -4.82 9.97
CA ILE A 285 -6.48 -5.61 9.54
C ILE A 285 -5.22 -4.95 10.11
N PRO A 286 -4.77 -5.33 11.31
CA PRO A 286 -3.53 -4.81 11.89
C PRO A 286 -2.37 -4.92 10.89
N GLN A 287 -1.52 -3.89 10.82
CA GLN A 287 -0.42 -3.83 9.84
C GLN A 287 0.48 -5.07 9.91
N ALA A 288 0.80 -5.55 11.11
CA ALA A 288 1.59 -6.77 11.28
C ALA A 288 0.90 -8.01 10.67
N GLN A 289 -0.42 -8.15 10.83
CA GLN A 289 -1.17 -9.25 10.20
C GLN A 289 -1.14 -9.13 8.67
N PHE A 290 -1.34 -7.91 8.15
CA PHE A 290 -1.29 -7.66 6.70
C PHE A 290 0.08 -8.03 6.11
N LEU A 291 1.18 -7.51 6.67
CA LEU A 291 2.53 -7.74 6.16
C LEU A 291 2.93 -9.24 6.15
N ASN A 292 2.36 -10.04 7.04
CA ASN A 292 2.57 -11.49 7.12
C ASN A 292 1.69 -12.31 6.15
N SER A 293 0.68 -11.68 5.55
CA SER A 293 -0.33 -12.38 4.76
C SER A 293 0.15 -12.75 3.34
N PRO A 294 -0.43 -13.80 2.73
CA PRO A 294 -0.29 -14.04 1.29
C PRO A 294 -0.69 -12.83 0.43
N ARG A 295 -1.70 -12.06 0.85
CA ARG A 295 -2.15 -10.86 0.16
C ARG A 295 -1.04 -9.83 -0.02
N ALA A 296 -0.25 -9.54 1.00
CA ALA A 296 0.83 -8.55 0.88
C ALA A 296 1.89 -8.97 -0.16
N ARG A 297 2.25 -10.27 -0.20
CA ARG A 297 3.16 -10.82 -1.22
C ARG A 297 2.56 -10.71 -2.63
N ILE A 298 1.28 -11.04 -2.78
CA ILE A 298 0.56 -10.92 -4.05
C ILE A 298 0.51 -9.46 -4.53
N MET A 299 0.18 -8.52 -3.64
CA MET A 299 0.14 -7.09 -3.97
C MET A 299 1.53 -6.56 -4.38
N THR A 300 2.58 -7.01 -3.72
CA THR A 300 3.97 -6.73 -4.08
C THR A 300 4.26 -7.19 -5.51
N LEU A 301 3.96 -8.45 -5.82
CA LEU A 301 4.21 -9.02 -7.15
C LEU A 301 3.39 -8.30 -8.24
N ARG A 302 2.12 -7.99 -7.96
CA ARG A 302 1.24 -7.23 -8.86
C ARG A 302 1.79 -5.83 -9.12
N ARG A 303 2.26 -5.14 -8.08
CA ARG A 303 2.85 -3.81 -8.22
C ARG A 303 4.09 -3.86 -9.10
N ALA A 304 5.02 -4.77 -8.81
CA ALA A 304 6.22 -4.97 -9.63
C ALA A 304 5.88 -5.34 -11.08
N ALA A 305 4.82 -6.13 -11.30
CA ALA A 305 4.40 -6.54 -12.63
C ALA A 305 3.74 -5.40 -13.44
N LEU A 306 2.95 -4.54 -12.80
CA LEU A 306 2.05 -3.60 -13.48
C LEU A 306 2.51 -2.13 -13.44
N ALA A 307 3.35 -1.72 -12.47
CA ALA A 307 3.74 -0.31 -12.27
C ALA A 307 4.37 0.36 -13.51
N ARG A 308 5.04 -0.40 -14.38
CA ARG A 308 5.76 0.12 -15.56
C ARG A 308 5.05 -0.10 -16.89
N ASP A 309 3.90 -0.76 -16.89
CA ASP A 309 2.99 -0.75 -18.04
C ASP A 309 2.23 0.59 -18.14
N GLU A 310 2.12 1.35 -17.04
CA GLU A 310 1.44 2.66 -16.97
C GLU A 310 2.19 3.81 -17.70
N PRO A 311 3.53 3.98 -17.58
CA PRO A 311 4.28 5.05 -18.25
C PRO A 311 4.89 4.70 -19.62
N ASN A 312 4.41 3.66 -20.33
CA ASN A 312 4.97 3.21 -21.64
C ASN A 312 6.47 2.82 -21.62
N GLN A 313 7.06 2.53 -20.46
CA GLN A 313 8.48 2.15 -20.32
C GLN A 313 8.71 0.65 -20.53
N LYS A 314 8.12 0.08 -21.59
CA LYS A 314 8.15 -1.37 -21.86
C LYS A 314 9.57 -1.93 -22.01
N TYR A 315 10.51 -1.10 -22.50
CA TYR A 315 11.92 -1.47 -22.66
C TYR A 315 12.67 -1.56 -21.32
N LEU A 316 12.25 -0.82 -20.29
CA LEU A 316 12.82 -0.90 -18.94
C LEU A 316 12.27 -2.08 -18.13
N SER A 317 11.50 -2.98 -18.71
CA SER A 317 11.05 -4.18 -18.00
C SER A 317 11.01 -5.40 -18.90
N ASP A 318 11.89 -5.40 -19.90
CA ASP A 318 12.12 -6.57 -20.72
C ASP A 318 12.87 -7.66 -19.93
N ARG A 319 12.77 -8.90 -20.42
CA ARG A 319 13.38 -10.05 -19.75
C ARG A 319 14.90 -9.89 -19.58
N PRO A 320 15.67 -9.46 -20.60
CA PRO A 320 17.11 -9.28 -20.45
C PRO A 320 17.49 -8.30 -19.33
N GLY A 321 16.83 -7.15 -19.23
CA GLY A 321 17.08 -6.17 -18.18
C GLY A 321 16.84 -6.72 -16.79
N MET A 322 15.68 -7.34 -16.55
CA MET A 322 15.34 -7.91 -15.24
C MET A 322 16.23 -9.10 -14.88
N SER A 323 16.52 -9.97 -15.84
CA SER A 323 17.35 -11.16 -15.63
C SER A 323 18.79 -10.84 -15.24
N ARG A 324 19.31 -9.65 -15.59
CA ARG A 324 20.62 -9.17 -15.10
C ARG A 324 20.63 -8.89 -13.59
N LEU A 325 19.50 -8.50 -13.01
CA LEU A 325 19.38 -8.31 -11.56
C LEU A 325 19.04 -9.63 -10.86
N SER A 326 17.98 -10.29 -11.32
CA SER A 326 17.58 -11.61 -10.83
C SER A 326 16.78 -12.33 -11.89
N SER A 327 17.32 -13.47 -12.35
CA SER A 327 16.59 -14.33 -13.29
C SER A 327 15.32 -14.92 -12.67
N CYS A 328 15.32 -15.17 -11.36
CA CYS A 328 14.13 -15.66 -10.65
C CYS A 328 13.02 -14.59 -10.59
N ALA A 329 13.34 -13.36 -10.15
CA ALA A 329 12.36 -12.28 -10.11
C ALA A 329 11.78 -11.97 -11.50
N ALA A 330 12.60 -12.02 -12.56
CA ALA A 330 12.15 -11.88 -13.94
C ALA A 330 11.08 -12.93 -14.31
N VAL A 331 11.25 -14.20 -13.90
CA VAL A 331 10.27 -15.26 -14.14
C VAL A 331 8.96 -14.99 -13.38
N LEU A 332 9.04 -14.59 -12.10
CA LEU A 332 7.86 -14.27 -11.29
C LEU A 332 7.03 -13.15 -11.93
N VAL A 333 7.68 -12.04 -12.28
CA VAL A 333 7.03 -10.88 -12.88
C VAL A 333 6.44 -11.18 -14.24
N LEU A 334 7.15 -11.92 -15.09
CA LEU A 334 6.63 -12.31 -16.41
C LEU A 334 5.46 -13.29 -16.31
N ARG A 335 5.47 -14.20 -15.32
CA ARG A 335 4.36 -15.10 -15.03
C ARG A 335 3.13 -14.30 -14.59
N GLU A 336 3.29 -13.35 -13.67
CA GLU A 336 2.21 -12.49 -13.21
C GLU A 336 1.62 -11.68 -14.38
N ARG A 337 2.46 -11.02 -15.19
CA ARG A 337 2.02 -10.29 -16.40
C ARG A 337 1.24 -11.17 -17.38
N ALA A 338 1.65 -12.43 -17.56
CA ALA A 338 0.97 -13.35 -18.45
C ALA A 338 -0.48 -13.68 -18.00
N ALA A 339 -0.78 -13.57 -16.71
CA ALA A 339 -2.14 -13.73 -16.20
C ALA A 339 -3.09 -12.61 -16.69
N TYR A 340 -2.57 -11.40 -16.92
CA TYR A 340 -3.36 -10.25 -17.40
C TYR A 340 -3.52 -10.21 -18.91
N LYS A 341 -2.53 -10.71 -19.68
CA LYS A 341 -2.60 -10.72 -21.14
C LYS A 341 -3.74 -11.57 -21.71
N ARG A 342 -4.22 -12.56 -20.95
CA ARG A 342 -5.33 -13.44 -21.37
C ARG A 342 -6.71 -12.83 -21.13
N ILE A 343 -6.76 -11.67 -20.47
CA ILE A 343 -7.98 -11.00 -20.06
C ILE A 343 -8.30 -9.81 -20.98
N ARG A 344 -7.28 -9.27 -21.67
CA ARG A 344 -7.42 -8.32 -22.76
C ARG A 344 -7.57 -9.08 -24.07
#